data_AF-A0A9P4LSB7-F1
#
_entry.id   AF-A0A9P4LSB7-F1
#
_cell.length_a   1.000
_cell.length_b   1.000
_cell.length_c   1.000
_cell.angle_alpha   90.00
_cell.angle_beta   90.00
_cell.angle_gamma   90.00
#
_symmetry.space_group_name_H-M   'P 1'
#
loop_
_entity.id
_entity.type
_entity.pdbx_description
1 polymer ?
#
loop_
_entity_poly.entity_id
_entity_poly.type
_entity_poly.pdbx_seq_one_letter_code
_entity_poly.pdbx_strand_id
1 'polypeptide(L)'
;MKPTAVCRETDAEHGLGSVTVPPYVIGAVAVLTVNFISSKTDRRVIYMGLSALQMMVGYIMFLASTNTKVRYAADFIIATGPFNSGALCNAHVAANVIGDTARSSAIGTNVVFGNIGGLIATWAFLPFAGLNYPIGNGLNLAAQSLIAITIAGMFNWMKPDNKRREQRDVTVEIDGLSDEEIEKLDWRHPGFEWRLHSGFQDVLS
;
A
#
# COMPACT_ATOMS: atom_id res chain seq x y z
N MET A 1 35.90 -12.93 35.36
CA MET A 1 34.55 -12.93 34.75
C MET A 1 33.88 -11.61 35.12
N LYS A 2 33.71 -10.68 34.17
CA LYS A 2 33.10 -9.36 34.42
C LYS A 2 31.58 -9.45 34.16
N PRO A 3 30.71 -9.24 35.16
CA PRO A 3 29.26 -9.29 35.01
C PRO A 3 28.70 -7.91 34.59
N THR A 4 29.17 -7.35 33.47
CA THR A 4 28.81 -5.96 33.06
C THR A 4 28.22 -5.82 31.65
N ALA A 5 28.12 -6.90 30.88
CA ALA A 5 27.50 -6.83 29.53
C ALA A 5 25.98 -7.04 29.57
N VAL A 6 25.52 -8.04 30.34
CA VAL A 6 24.09 -8.47 30.36
C VAL A 6 23.15 -7.40 30.94
N CYS A 7 23.58 -6.65 31.97
CA CYS A 7 22.74 -5.58 32.54
C CYS A 7 22.59 -4.36 31.62
N ARG A 8 23.57 -4.08 30.76
CA ARG A 8 23.52 -2.92 29.86
C ARG A 8 22.60 -3.16 28.66
N GLU A 9 22.47 -4.41 28.24
CA GLU A 9 21.51 -4.85 27.21
C GLU A 9 20.08 -4.77 27.74
N THR A 10 19.83 -5.26 28.96
CA THR A 10 18.49 -5.23 29.57
C THR A 10 17.99 -3.81 29.85
N ASP A 11 18.83 -2.87 30.32
CA ASP A 11 18.43 -1.47 30.48
C ASP A 11 18.17 -0.75 29.13
N ALA A 12 18.88 -1.15 28.07
CA ALA A 12 18.64 -0.66 26.72
C ALA A 12 17.31 -1.19 26.14
N GLU A 13 16.96 -2.46 26.39
CA GLU A 13 15.70 -3.05 25.92
C GLU A 13 14.47 -2.39 26.55
N HIS A 14 14.52 -2.07 27.85
CA HIS A 14 13.44 -1.35 28.55
C HIS A 14 13.30 0.12 28.09
N GLY A 15 14.40 0.76 27.66
CA GLY A 15 14.39 2.11 27.09
C GLY A 15 13.99 2.17 25.60
N LEU A 16 14.32 1.13 24.82
CA LEU A 16 14.05 1.04 23.38
C LEU A 16 12.56 0.86 23.06
N GLY A 17 11.82 0.14 23.92
CA GLY A 17 10.36 0.08 23.83
C GLY A 17 9.70 1.47 23.96
N SER A 18 10.26 2.33 24.82
CA SER A 18 9.67 3.66 25.08
C SER A 18 9.83 4.66 23.93
N VAL A 19 10.86 4.52 23.08
CA VAL A 19 11.09 5.42 21.94
C VAL A 19 10.38 4.98 20.66
N THR A 20 10.11 3.68 20.50
CA THR A 20 9.46 3.10 19.31
C THR A 20 7.94 3.08 19.40
N VAL A 21 7.37 2.94 20.61
CA VAL A 21 5.91 2.91 20.83
C VAL A 21 5.18 4.18 20.32
N PRO A 22 5.65 5.42 20.57
CA PRO A 22 4.91 6.61 20.14
C PRO A 22 4.74 6.73 18.62
N PRO A 23 5.76 6.48 17.78
CA PRO A 23 5.59 6.37 16.32
C PRO A 23 4.53 5.36 15.89
N TYR A 24 4.47 4.17 16.51
CA TYR A 24 3.47 3.16 16.16
C TYR A 24 2.05 3.56 16.54
N VAL A 25 1.85 4.19 17.70
CA VAL A 25 0.52 4.66 18.13
C VAL A 25 0.01 5.76 17.21
N ILE A 26 0.86 6.73 16.88
CA ILE A 26 0.52 7.79 15.92
C ILE A 26 0.28 7.19 14.53
N GLY A 27 1.11 6.23 14.13
CA GLY A 27 0.92 5.36 12.98
C GLY A 27 -0.49 4.80 12.89
N ALA A 28 -0.91 4.07 13.91
CA ALA A 28 -2.21 3.42 13.98
C ALA A 28 -3.37 4.42 13.89
N VAL A 29 -3.32 5.53 14.64
CA VAL A 29 -4.38 6.55 14.62
C VAL A 29 -4.49 7.22 13.24
N ALA A 30 -3.36 7.57 12.63
CA ALA A 30 -3.33 8.16 11.30
C ALA A 30 -3.86 7.18 10.25
N VAL A 31 -3.55 5.90 10.38
CA VAL A 31 -4.00 4.84 9.47
C VAL A 31 -5.50 4.67 9.54
N LEU A 32 -6.07 4.59 10.74
CA LEU A 32 -7.52 4.49 10.91
C LEU A 32 -8.22 5.71 10.31
N THR A 33 -7.67 6.90 10.53
CA THR A 33 -8.24 8.15 10.02
C THR A 33 -8.18 8.23 8.49
N VAL A 34 -7.02 7.94 7.90
CA VAL A 34 -6.82 8.00 6.44
C VAL A 34 -7.61 6.90 5.74
N ASN A 35 -7.64 5.68 6.27
CA ASN A 35 -8.46 4.61 5.69
C ASN A 35 -9.96 4.92 5.79
N PHE A 36 -10.42 5.48 6.92
CA PHE A 36 -11.81 5.88 7.06
C PHE A 36 -12.19 6.97 6.06
N ILE A 37 -11.36 8.02 5.93
CA ILE A 37 -11.59 9.10 4.96
C ILE A 37 -11.52 8.57 3.52
N SER A 38 -10.57 7.69 3.22
CA SER A 38 -10.42 7.08 1.89
C SER A 38 -11.62 6.22 1.52
N SER A 39 -12.15 5.47 2.49
CA SER A 39 -13.37 4.67 2.34
C SER A 39 -14.60 5.54 2.12
N LYS A 40 -14.68 6.70 2.79
CA LYS A 40 -15.78 7.66 2.63
C LYS A 40 -15.70 8.46 1.31
N THR A 41 -14.50 8.79 0.86
CA THR A 41 -14.27 9.61 -0.34
C THR A 41 -14.20 8.76 -1.61
N ASP A 42 -14.06 7.45 -1.46
CA ASP A 42 -13.94 6.47 -2.55
C ASP A 42 -12.85 6.82 -3.59
N ARG A 43 -11.80 7.53 -3.16
CA ARG A 43 -10.64 7.95 -3.98
C ARG A 43 -9.41 7.13 -3.65
N ARG A 44 -9.57 5.81 -3.53
CA ARG A 44 -8.56 4.87 -3.01
C ARG A 44 -7.20 5.02 -3.70
N VAL A 45 -7.17 5.17 -5.02
CA VAL A 45 -5.93 5.29 -5.82
C VAL A 45 -5.13 6.55 -5.48
N ILE A 46 -5.81 7.66 -5.20
CA ILE A 46 -5.15 8.93 -4.82
C ILE A 46 -4.52 8.79 -3.44
N TYR A 47 -5.24 8.22 -2.47
CA TYR A 47 -4.70 8.00 -1.13
C TYR A 47 -3.55 6.98 -1.13
N MET A 48 -3.57 5.96 -2.00
CA MET A 48 -2.44 5.06 -2.19
C MET A 48 -1.20 5.80 -2.73
N GLY A 49 -1.39 6.67 -3.74
CA GLY A 49 -0.30 7.48 -4.29
C GLY A 49 0.28 8.46 -3.27
N LEU A 50 -0.55 9.14 -2.49
CA LEU A 50 -0.12 10.05 -1.42
C LEU A 50 0.67 9.31 -0.32
N SER A 51 0.20 8.12 0.07
CA SER A 51 0.92 7.26 1.04
C SER A 51 2.31 6.87 0.52
N ALA A 52 2.41 6.46 -0.75
CA ALA A 52 3.70 6.11 -1.37
C ALA A 52 4.66 7.31 -1.40
N LEU A 53 4.19 8.50 -1.79
CA LEU A 53 5.01 9.72 -1.81
C LEU A 53 5.49 10.10 -0.40
N GLN A 54 4.60 10.02 0.59
CA GLN A 54 4.95 10.29 1.98
C GLN A 54 6.05 9.33 2.48
N MET A 55 5.96 8.04 2.15
CA MET A 55 6.99 7.07 2.48
C MET A 55 8.32 7.35 1.78
N MET A 56 8.30 7.76 0.50
CA MET A 56 9.50 8.17 -0.21
C MET A 56 10.21 9.33 0.49
N VAL A 57 9.47 10.36 0.93
CA VAL A 57 10.02 11.48 1.69
C VAL A 57 10.68 11.01 2.98
N GLY A 58 10.02 10.11 3.73
CA GLY A 58 10.58 9.54 4.96
C GLY A 58 11.91 8.81 4.73
N TYR A 59 12.00 7.94 3.72
CA TYR A 59 13.25 7.24 3.40
C TYR A 59 14.33 8.19 2.87
N ILE A 60 13.96 9.21 2.08
CA ILE A 60 14.91 10.25 1.63
C ILE A 60 15.49 11.00 2.83
N MET A 61 14.67 11.37 3.82
CA MET A 61 15.15 12.02 5.05
C MET A 61 16.13 11.13 5.82
N PHE A 62 15.89 9.82 5.84
CA PHE A 62 16.80 8.84 6.46
C PHE A 62 18.15 8.75 5.72
N LEU A 63 18.16 8.77 4.39
CA LEU A 63 19.38 8.73 3.58
C LEU A 63 20.15 10.06 3.61
N ALA A 64 19.44 11.19 3.54
CA ALA A 64 20.03 12.52 3.42
C ALA A 64 20.58 13.07 4.74
N SER A 65 20.09 12.57 5.89
CA SER A 65 20.49 13.07 7.21
C SER A 65 21.11 11.98 8.09
N THR A 66 22.19 12.35 8.77
CA THR A 66 22.82 11.57 9.84
C THR A 66 22.40 12.05 11.24
N ASN A 67 21.58 13.10 11.32
CA ASN A 67 21.13 13.66 12.60
C ASN A 67 20.00 12.81 13.20
N THR A 68 20.20 12.32 14.42
CA THR A 68 19.25 11.49 15.16
C THR A 68 17.87 12.13 15.29
N LYS A 69 17.77 13.45 15.44
CA LYS A 69 16.48 14.16 15.55
C LYS A 69 15.69 14.11 14.24
N VAL A 70 16.37 14.24 13.10
CA VAL A 70 15.74 14.21 11.77
C VAL A 70 15.25 12.79 11.46
N ARG A 71 16.02 11.77 11.83
CA ARG A 71 15.63 10.36 11.67
C ARG A 71 14.45 9.98 12.54
N TYR A 72 14.42 10.47 13.79
CA TYR A 72 13.29 10.25 14.68
C TYR A 72 12.00 10.86 14.11
N ALA A 73 12.07 12.08 13.55
CA ALA A 73 10.93 12.69 12.85
C ALA A 73 10.52 11.90 11.59
N ALA A 74 11.50 11.40 10.83
CA ALA A 74 11.25 10.58 9.65
C ALA A 74 10.53 9.26 9.99
N ASP A 75 10.84 8.65 11.14
CA ASP A 75 10.16 7.44 11.61
C ASP A 75 8.66 7.66 11.84
N PHE A 76 8.23 8.81 12.36
CA PHE A 76 6.79 9.11 12.47
C PHE A 76 6.10 9.17 11.11
N ILE A 77 6.79 9.72 10.10
CA ILE A 77 6.27 9.82 8.73
C ILE A 77 6.19 8.43 8.10
N ILE A 78 7.24 7.60 8.26
CA ILE A 78 7.29 6.24 7.73
C ILE A 78 6.27 5.36 8.44
N ALA A 79 6.12 5.44 9.77
CA ALA A 79 5.24 4.56 10.55
C ALA A 79 3.78 4.56 10.08
N THR A 80 3.29 5.67 9.52
CA THR A 80 1.90 5.78 9.05
C THR A 80 1.68 5.18 7.64
N GLY A 81 2.74 5.04 6.83
CA GLY A 81 2.63 4.66 5.41
C GLY A 81 2.32 3.18 5.14
N PRO A 82 3.13 2.21 5.65
CA PRO A 82 2.98 0.79 5.34
C PRO A 82 1.59 0.24 5.67
N PHE A 83 1.04 0.64 6.83
CA PHE A 83 -0.28 0.21 7.27
C PHE A 83 -1.40 0.78 6.38
N ASN A 84 -1.27 2.03 5.93
CA ASN A 84 -2.21 2.62 4.98
C ASN A 84 -2.16 1.91 3.63
N SER A 85 -0.96 1.72 3.09
CA SER A 85 -0.77 1.05 1.81
C SER A 85 -1.28 -0.40 1.85
N GLY A 86 -1.04 -1.14 2.94
CA GLY A 86 -1.56 -2.51 3.09
C GLY A 86 -3.08 -2.60 3.07
N ALA A 87 -3.77 -1.75 3.82
CA ALA A 87 -5.24 -1.73 3.85
C ALA A 87 -5.84 -1.24 2.52
N LEU A 88 -5.30 -0.16 1.95
CA LEU A 88 -5.83 0.43 0.72
C LEU A 88 -5.58 -0.46 -0.52
N CYS A 89 -4.44 -1.14 -0.61
CA CYS A 89 -4.16 -2.06 -1.71
C CYS A 89 -5.15 -3.23 -1.71
N ASN A 90 -5.40 -3.85 -0.55
CA ASN A 90 -6.37 -4.94 -0.45
C ASN A 90 -7.79 -4.46 -0.77
N ALA A 91 -8.19 -3.27 -0.30
CA ALA A 91 -9.48 -2.68 -0.64
C ALA A 91 -9.61 -2.38 -2.14
N HIS A 92 -8.54 -1.96 -2.81
CA HIS A 92 -8.53 -1.71 -4.24
C HIS A 92 -8.61 -3.01 -5.05
N VAL A 93 -7.88 -4.05 -4.66
CA VAL A 93 -7.98 -5.39 -5.28
C VAL A 93 -9.40 -5.94 -5.13
N ALA A 94 -9.97 -5.82 -3.93
CA ALA A 94 -11.34 -6.26 -3.66
C ALA A 94 -12.37 -5.57 -4.57
N ALA A 95 -12.18 -4.29 -4.85
CA ALA A 95 -13.09 -3.47 -5.64
C ALA A 95 -13.01 -3.71 -7.16
N ASN A 96 -11.90 -4.25 -7.67
CA ASN A 96 -11.68 -4.45 -9.11
C ASN A 96 -11.80 -5.92 -9.56
N VAL A 97 -12.06 -6.83 -8.63
CA VAL A 97 -12.28 -8.25 -8.92
C VAL A 97 -13.74 -8.61 -8.61
N ILE A 98 -14.46 -9.12 -9.61
CA ILE A 98 -15.90 -9.39 -9.52
C ILE A 98 -16.14 -10.71 -8.78
N GLY A 99 -15.53 -11.80 -9.25
CA GLY A 99 -15.72 -13.13 -8.66
C GLY A 99 -15.12 -13.29 -7.26
N ASP A 100 -15.87 -13.87 -6.32
CA ASP A 100 -15.43 -14.01 -4.92
C ASP A 100 -14.20 -14.92 -4.75
N THR A 101 -14.11 -15.99 -5.54
CA THR A 101 -12.94 -16.90 -5.57
C THR A 101 -11.71 -16.17 -6.13
N ALA A 102 -11.88 -15.40 -7.20
CA ALA A 102 -10.81 -14.62 -7.82
C ALA A 102 -10.35 -13.50 -6.86
N ARG A 103 -11.30 -12.83 -6.18
CA ARG A 103 -11.03 -11.76 -5.22
C ARG A 103 -10.20 -12.28 -4.05
N SER A 104 -10.60 -13.40 -3.47
CA SER A 104 -9.88 -14.03 -2.35
C SER A 104 -8.47 -14.45 -2.75
N SER A 105 -8.33 -15.02 -3.96
CA SER A 105 -7.02 -15.41 -4.50
C SER A 105 -6.11 -14.20 -4.75
N ALA A 106 -6.67 -13.10 -5.27
CA ALA A 106 -5.93 -11.86 -5.52
C ALA A 106 -5.46 -11.19 -4.23
N ILE A 107 -6.32 -11.10 -3.22
CA ILE A 107 -5.96 -10.59 -1.89
C ILE A 107 -4.89 -11.47 -1.24
N GLY A 108 -5.06 -12.80 -1.28
CA GLY A 108 -4.08 -13.74 -0.75
C GLY A 108 -2.72 -13.58 -1.40
N THR A 109 -2.69 -13.45 -2.73
CA THR A 109 -1.46 -13.20 -3.49
C THR A 109 -0.78 -11.90 -3.08
N ASN A 110 -1.54 -10.80 -2.93
CA ASN A 110 -1.01 -9.52 -2.46
C ASN A 110 -0.35 -9.62 -1.08
N VAL A 111 -0.99 -10.35 -0.15
CA VAL A 111 -0.44 -10.59 1.19
C VAL A 111 0.85 -11.43 1.16
N VAL A 112 0.91 -12.47 0.31
CA VAL A 112 2.13 -13.29 0.15
C VAL A 112 3.31 -12.44 -0.33
N PHE A 113 3.10 -11.60 -1.34
CA PHE A 113 4.15 -10.68 -1.81
C PHE A 113 4.58 -9.69 -0.73
N GLY A 114 3.65 -9.18 0.08
CA GLY A 114 3.97 -8.33 1.24
C GLY A 114 4.90 -9.03 2.23
N ASN A 115 4.64 -10.30 2.54
CA ASN A 115 5.49 -11.09 3.45
C ASN A 115 6.88 -11.35 2.85
N ILE A 116 6.97 -11.66 1.55
CA ILE A 116 8.26 -11.82 0.85
C ILE A 116 9.06 -10.51 0.91
N GLY A 117 8.41 -9.36 0.68
CA GLY A 117 9.04 -8.05 0.81
C GLY A 117 9.59 -7.80 2.23
N GLY A 118 8.83 -8.17 3.27
CA GLY A 118 9.28 -8.08 4.66
C GLY A 118 10.48 -8.98 4.97
N LEU A 119 10.51 -10.19 4.41
CA LEU A 119 11.65 -11.11 4.54
C LEU A 119 12.91 -10.53 3.87
N ILE A 120 12.78 -10.02 2.65
CA ILE A 120 13.88 -9.37 1.90
C ILE A 120 14.39 -8.15 2.68
N ALA A 121 13.49 -7.33 3.21
CA ALA A 121 13.87 -6.17 4.01
C ALA A 121 14.70 -6.58 5.23
N THR A 122 14.28 -7.63 5.95
CA THR A 122 15.00 -8.17 7.11
C THR A 122 16.42 -8.58 6.75
N TRP A 123 16.62 -9.19 5.58
CA TRP A 123 17.94 -9.60 5.11
C TRP A 123 18.76 -8.46 4.52
N ALA A 124 18.13 -7.35 4.10
CA ALA A 124 18.81 -6.17 3.59
C ALA A 124 19.44 -5.30 4.70
N PHE A 125 18.95 -5.40 5.95
CA PHE A 125 19.53 -4.73 7.11
C PHE A 125 20.67 -5.56 7.73
N LEU A 126 21.76 -5.75 6.98
CA LEU A 126 22.92 -6.49 7.47
C LEU A 126 23.77 -5.65 8.45
N PRO A 127 24.23 -6.22 9.58
CA PRO A 127 25.01 -5.50 10.59
C PRO A 127 26.35 -4.95 10.08
N PHE A 128 26.89 -5.49 8.98
CA PHE A 128 28.14 -5.00 8.39
C PHE A 128 27.96 -3.74 7.51
N ALA A 129 26.73 -3.34 7.18
CA ALA A 129 26.45 -2.23 6.26
C ALA A 129 26.69 -0.82 6.85
N GLY A 130 27.13 -0.74 8.11
CA GLY A 130 27.44 0.51 8.81
C GLY A 130 26.23 1.17 9.50
N LEU A 131 26.51 2.21 10.30
CA LEU A 131 25.57 2.88 11.24
C LEU A 131 24.30 3.48 10.58
N ASN A 132 24.24 3.53 9.25
CA ASN A 132 23.19 4.20 8.48
C ASN A 132 22.39 3.28 7.56
N TYR A 133 22.72 1.98 7.49
CA TYR A 133 22.05 0.99 6.63
C TYR A 133 21.61 1.53 5.25
N PRO A 134 22.52 2.12 4.45
CA PRO A 134 22.16 2.78 3.20
C PRO A 134 21.56 1.79 2.19
N ILE A 135 21.99 0.52 2.23
CA ILE A 135 21.47 -0.54 1.38
C ILE A 135 20.01 -0.85 1.71
N GLY A 136 19.69 -1.05 3.00
CA GLY A 136 18.32 -1.35 3.44
C GLY A 136 17.35 -0.20 3.18
N ASN A 137 17.76 1.04 3.54
CA ASN A 137 16.92 2.21 3.28
C ASN A 137 16.80 2.53 1.79
N GLY A 138 17.87 2.35 1.01
CA GLY A 138 17.85 2.51 -0.45
C GLY A 138 16.97 1.47 -1.14
N LEU A 139 16.98 0.22 -0.69
CA LEU A 139 16.10 -0.83 -1.19
C LEU A 139 14.63 -0.50 -0.92
N ASN A 140 14.31 -0.03 0.29
CA ASN A 140 12.95 0.41 0.61
C ASN A 140 12.53 1.61 -0.24
N LEU A 141 13.41 2.59 -0.46
CA LEU A 141 13.13 3.72 -1.33
C LEU A 141 12.89 3.27 -2.79
N ALA A 142 13.68 2.33 -3.30
CA ALA A 142 13.48 1.76 -4.63
C ALA A 142 12.14 1.00 -4.74
N ALA A 143 11.80 0.21 -3.72
CA ALA A 143 10.51 -0.49 -3.65
C ALA A 143 9.32 0.50 -3.62
N GLN A 144 9.40 1.57 -2.83
CA GLN A 144 8.37 2.62 -2.81
C GLN A 144 8.27 3.36 -4.14
N SER A 145 9.39 3.61 -4.80
CA SER A 145 9.41 4.23 -6.13
C SER A 145 8.73 3.34 -7.17
N LEU A 146 8.99 2.03 -7.12
CA LEU A 146 8.32 1.05 -7.99
C LEU A 146 6.82 1.04 -7.76
N ILE A 147 6.37 1.03 -6.50
CA ILE A 147 4.95 1.11 -6.14
C ILE A 147 4.32 2.40 -6.70
N ALA A 148 4.99 3.54 -6.54
CA ALA A 148 4.50 4.82 -7.06
C ALA A 148 4.37 4.80 -8.60
N ILE A 149 5.34 4.23 -9.30
CA ILE A 149 5.30 4.06 -10.76
C ILE A 149 4.14 3.13 -11.16
N THR A 150 3.95 2.01 -10.47
CA THR A 150 2.84 1.08 -10.73
C THR A 150 1.49 1.75 -10.52
N ILE A 151 1.31 2.50 -9.44
CA ILE A 151 0.08 3.27 -9.17
C ILE A 151 -0.18 4.30 -10.27
N ALA A 152 0.86 5.05 -10.66
CA ALA A 152 0.75 6.05 -11.72
C ALA A 152 0.42 5.41 -13.08
N GLY A 153 1.07 4.29 -13.42
CA GLY A 153 0.80 3.52 -14.64
C GLY A 153 -0.62 2.99 -14.67
N MET A 154 -1.08 2.40 -13.56
CA MET A 154 -2.44 1.90 -13.40
C MET A 154 -3.48 3.02 -13.55
N PHE A 155 -3.27 4.16 -12.90
CA PHE A 155 -4.17 5.32 -13.01
C PHE A 155 -4.23 5.89 -14.44
N ASN A 156 -3.09 5.99 -15.12
CA ASN A 156 -3.01 6.47 -16.50
C ASN A 156 -3.59 5.47 -17.52
N TRP A 157 -3.61 4.18 -17.19
CA TRP A 157 -4.17 3.14 -18.06
C TRP A 157 -5.69 2.98 -17.89
N MET A 158 -6.18 2.97 -16.65
CA MET A 158 -7.60 2.81 -16.34
C MET A 158 -8.45 4.00 -16.83
N LYS A 159 -7.89 5.23 -16.87
CA LYS A 159 -8.62 6.44 -17.30
C LYS A 159 -9.07 6.38 -18.77
N PRO A 160 -8.17 6.16 -19.75
CA PRO A 160 -8.56 5.96 -21.13
C PRO A 160 -9.42 4.70 -21.34
N ASP A 161 -9.18 3.63 -20.57
CA ASP A 161 -9.96 2.40 -20.69
C ASP A 161 -11.43 2.61 -20.29
N ASN A 162 -11.69 3.25 -19.14
CA ASN A 162 -13.06 3.62 -18.76
C ASN A 162 -13.72 4.51 -19.82
N LYS A 163 -13.01 5.51 -20.35
CA LYS A 163 -13.56 6.39 -21.39
C LYS A 163 -13.90 5.64 -22.69
N ARG A 164 -13.15 4.59 -23.03
CA ARG A 164 -13.44 3.74 -24.20
C ARG A 164 -14.62 2.81 -23.96
N ARG A 165 -14.84 2.38 -22.72
CA ARG A 165 -15.95 1.50 -22.32
C ARG A 165 -17.27 2.26 -22.20
N GLU A 166 -17.25 3.50 -21.74
CA GLU A 166 -18.41 4.42 -21.73
C GLU A 166 -19.02 4.66 -23.12
N GLN A 167 -18.22 4.47 -24.18
CA GLN A 167 -18.65 4.62 -25.58
C GLN A 167 -19.26 3.35 -26.18
N ARG A 168 -19.30 2.24 -25.44
CA ARG A 168 -19.85 0.96 -25.91
C ARG A 168 -21.27 0.79 -25.42
N ASP A 169 -22.16 0.36 -26.30
CA ASP A 169 -23.52 0.00 -25.91
C ASP A 169 -23.53 -1.41 -25.33
N VAL A 170 -23.57 -1.49 -23.99
CA VAL A 170 -23.58 -2.73 -23.23
C VAL A 170 -24.73 -3.63 -23.68
N THR A 171 -25.88 -3.03 -24.01
CA THR A 171 -27.11 -3.72 -24.41
C THR A 171 -26.93 -4.50 -25.72
N VAL A 172 -26.15 -3.96 -26.65
CA VAL A 172 -25.87 -4.57 -27.96
C VAL A 172 -24.82 -5.67 -27.85
N GLU A 173 -23.82 -5.52 -26.97
CA GLU A 173 -22.75 -6.51 -26.79
C GLU A 173 -23.18 -7.74 -25.97
N ILE A 174 -24.23 -7.62 -25.13
CA ILE A 174 -24.81 -8.75 -24.37
C ILE A 174 -25.99 -9.43 -25.09
N ASP A 175 -26.53 -8.83 -26.16
CA ASP A 175 -27.69 -9.36 -26.88
C ASP A 175 -27.32 -10.68 -27.59
N GLY A 176 -27.86 -11.79 -27.08
CA GLY A 176 -27.61 -13.14 -27.61
C GLY A 176 -26.65 -14.02 -26.81
N LEU A 177 -26.07 -13.53 -25.69
CA LEU A 177 -25.31 -14.35 -24.75
C LEU A 177 -26.23 -14.98 -23.70
N SER A 178 -25.96 -16.23 -23.32
CA SER A 178 -26.64 -16.86 -22.17
C SER A 178 -26.11 -16.30 -20.83
N ASP A 179 -26.92 -16.38 -19.77
CA ASP A 179 -26.54 -15.89 -18.43
C ASP A 179 -25.21 -16.47 -17.92
N GLU A 180 -24.89 -17.72 -18.28
CA GLU A 180 -23.63 -18.39 -17.91
C GLU A 180 -22.43 -17.84 -18.71
N GLU A 181 -22.63 -17.38 -19.94
CA GLU A 181 -21.59 -16.74 -20.76
C GLU A 181 -21.36 -15.29 -20.32
N ILE A 182 -22.42 -14.60 -19.87
CA ILE A 182 -22.35 -13.27 -19.25
C ILE A 182 -21.55 -13.34 -17.94
N GLU A 183 -21.78 -14.36 -17.10
CA GLU A 183 -21.02 -14.55 -15.87
C GLU A 183 -19.54 -14.86 -16.14
N LYS A 184 -19.24 -15.62 -17.20
CA LYS A 184 -17.84 -15.94 -17.62
C LYS A 184 -17.07 -14.74 -18.17
N LEU A 185 -17.74 -13.65 -18.56
CA LEU A 185 -17.08 -12.46 -19.11
C LEU A 185 -16.25 -11.71 -18.03
N ASP A 186 -16.56 -11.83 -16.73
CA ASP A 186 -15.82 -11.22 -15.60
C ASP A 186 -15.35 -9.77 -15.93
N TRP A 187 -14.05 -9.46 -15.90
CA TRP A 187 -13.50 -8.13 -16.23
C TRP A 187 -13.65 -7.71 -17.71
N ARG A 188 -14.00 -8.64 -18.60
CA ARG A 188 -14.32 -8.38 -20.01
C ARG A 188 -15.78 -8.01 -20.23
N HIS A 189 -16.61 -8.03 -19.18
CA HIS A 189 -17.99 -7.59 -19.28
C HIS A 189 -18.05 -6.15 -19.84
N PRO A 190 -18.90 -5.86 -20.85
CA PRO A 190 -18.94 -4.55 -21.51
C PRO A 190 -19.25 -3.40 -20.54
N GLY A 191 -20.10 -3.67 -19.55
CA GLY A 191 -20.44 -2.74 -18.46
C GLY A 191 -19.47 -2.74 -17.27
N PHE A 192 -18.36 -3.46 -17.33
CA PHE A 192 -17.34 -3.40 -16.26
C PHE A 192 -16.53 -2.11 -16.39
N GLU A 193 -16.54 -1.29 -15.34
CA GLU A 193 -15.70 -0.10 -15.22
C GLU A 193 -14.66 -0.27 -14.10
N TRP A 194 -13.44 0.17 -14.37
CA TRP A 194 -12.40 0.22 -13.34
C TRP A 194 -12.77 1.23 -12.26
N ARG A 195 -12.69 0.82 -10.99
CA ARG A 195 -13.04 1.70 -9.86
C ARG A 195 -11.90 2.69 -9.56
N LEU A 196 -11.86 3.76 -10.34
CA LEU A 196 -10.95 4.91 -10.15
C LEU A 196 -11.51 5.96 -9.17
N HIS A 197 -12.82 6.21 -9.27
CA HIS A 197 -13.63 7.06 -8.39
C HIS A 197 -15.07 6.57 -8.58
N SER A 198 -15.69 5.87 -7.62
CA SER A 198 -17.11 5.57 -7.80
C SER A 198 -17.92 6.80 -7.37
N GLY A 199 -18.56 7.44 -8.35
CA GLY A 199 -19.79 8.16 -8.07
C GLY A 199 -20.81 7.13 -7.60
N PHE A 200 -21.12 7.14 -6.31
CA PHE A 200 -22.19 6.33 -5.74
C PHE A 200 -23.54 6.99 -6.06
N GLN A 201 -23.90 6.98 -7.34
CA GLN A 201 -25.17 7.38 -7.98
C GLN A 201 -25.00 6.74 -9.36
N ASP A 202 -25.40 5.49 -9.57
CA ASP A 202 -26.56 5.20 -10.43
C ASP A 202 -27.07 3.74 -10.27
N VAL A 203 -26.91 3.13 -9.08
CA VAL A 203 -27.45 1.77 -8.80
C VAL A 203 -28.75 1.81 -7.98
N LEU A 204 -29.33 3.01 -7.80
CA LEU A 204 -30.64 3.21 -7.15
C LEU A 204 -31.55 4.20 -7.89
N SER A 205 -31.43 4.30 -9.22
CA SER A 205 -32.38 5.02 -10.08
C SER A 205 -32.84 4.16 -11.24
#